data_AF-A0A3P6RV35-F1
#
_entry.id   AF-A0A3P6RV35-F1
#
_cell.length_a   1.000
_cell.length_b   1.000
_cell.length_c   1.000
_cell.angle_alpha   90.00
_cell.angle_beta   90.00
_cell.angle_gamma   90.00
#
_symmetry.space_group_name_H-M   'P 1'
#
loop_
_entity.id
_entity.type
_entity.pdbx_description
1 polymer ?
#
loop_
_entity_poly.entity_id
_entity_poly.type
_entity_poly.pdbx_seq_one_letter_code
_entity_poly.pdbx_strand_id
1 'polypeptide(L)'
;SRTSYRTILWRAFLPLFEIPQFVPAIPHCLSRLWTRGEPNINALRLLVNLSCCPDMVPYLLGAKGVSGLLRLLDTDREEVLLRAITWLLCTSSAVDALHLTYDRIACHNQPFDALPLSLSTQDPFRNPAHTLYYSIYGPKSREELEQRANELTNHANPDVVNKAMRLLEILKNIPPFPTLGSQLNRL
;
A
#
# COMPACT_ATOMS: atom_id res chain seq x y z
N SER A 1 -18.63 16.72 20.30
CA SER A 1 -18.72 17.36 18.97
C SER A 1 -18.24 16.35 17.93
N ARG A 2 -19.17 15.88 17.09
CA ARG A 2 -18.93 14.92 15.99
C ARG A 2 -18.41 15.68 14.78
N THR A 3 -17.24 15.34 14.25
CA THR A 3 -16.83 15.89 12.94
C THR A 3 -15.90 14.92 12.18
N SER A 4 -16.49 14.23 11.20
CA SER A 4 -15.97 14.03 9.84
C SER A 4 -14.65 13.27 9.57
N TYR A 5 -14.65 11.92 9.68
CA TYR A 5 -13.60 11.06 9.07
C TYR A 5 -14.18 9.80 8.38
N ARG A 6 -15.33 9.92 7.71
CA ARG A 6 -16.01 8.81 7.02
C ARG A 6 -15.98 8.90 5.48
N THR A 7 -14.98 9.57 4.89
CA THR A 7 -14.88 9.76 3.43
C THR A 7 -13.90 8.83 2.76
N ILE A 8 -13.73 7.62 3.29
CA ILE A 8 -13.39 6.45 2.47
C ILE A 8 -14.46 5.44 2.81
N LEU A 9 -15.24 5.07 1.80
CA LEU A 9 -16.29 4.07 1.91
C LEU A 9 -15.63 2.71 2.21
N TRP A 10 -15.28 2.47 3.47
CA TRP A 10 -15.07 1.14 4.08
C TRP A 10 -16.43 0.41 4.06
N ARG A 11 -16.97 0.14 2.87
CA ARG A 11 -18.30 -0.42 2.67
C ARG A 11 -18.30 -1.95 2.67
N ALA A 12 -17.12 -2.57 2.75
CA ALA A 12 -16.98 -4.01 2.89
C ALA A 12 -16.25 -4.30 4.22
N PHE A 13 -17.03 -4.56 5.27
CA PHE A 13 -16.52 -5.35 6.39
C PHE A 13 -16.43 -6.79 5.87
N LEU A 14 -15.28 -7.18 5.32
CA LEU A 14 -14.94 -8.59 5.25
C LEU A 14 -14.92 -9.09 6.70
N PRO A 15 -15.71 -10.11 7.06
CA PRO A 15 -15.61 -10.69 8.38
C PRO A 15 -14.17 -11.15 8.62
N LEU A 16 -13.61 -10.89 9.80
CA LEU A 16 -12.21 -11.21 10.13
C LEU A 16 -11.84 -12.68 9.85
N PHE A 17 -12.82 -13.58 9.88
CA PHE A 17 -12.64 -15.01 9.58
C PHE A 17 -12.44 -15.33 8.09
N GLU A 18 -12.79 -14.43 7.16
CA GLU A 18 -12.61 -14.63 5.72
C GLU A 18 -11.27 -14.11 5.21
N ILE A 19 -10.61 -13.21 5.97
CA ILE A 19 -9.29 -12.63 5.65
C ILE A 19 -8.27 -13.71 5.21
N PRO A 20 -8.09 -14.84 5.93
CA PRO A 20 -7.10 -15.86 5.55
C PRO A 20 -7.33 -16.46 4.15
N GLN A 21 -8.57 -16.45 3.65
CA GLN A 21 -8.91 -16.99 2.33
C GLN A 21 -8.42 -16.08 1.19
N PHE A 22 -8.33 -14.77 1.44
CA PHE A 22 -7.91 -13.77 0.45
C PHE A 22 -6.42 -13.47 0.48
N VAL A 23 -5.74 -13.73 1.60
CA VAL A 23 -4.29 -13.52 1.76
C VAL A 23 -3.46 -14.17 0.64
N PRO A 24 -3.70 -15.43 0.21
CA PRO A 24 -2.96 -16.05 -0.90
C PRO A 24 -3.09 -15.31 -2.23
N ALA A 25 -4.15 -14.53 -2.45
CA ALA A 25 -4.34 -13.78 -3.70
C ALA A 25 -3.42 -12.56 -3.81
N ILE A 26 -2.96 -12.00 -2.69
CA ILE A 26 -2.14 -10.78 -2.64
C ILE A 26 -0.87 -10.88 -3.51
N PRO A 27 0.04 -11.86 -3.31
CA PRO A 27 1.25 -11.98 -4.12
C PRO A 27 0.94 -12.22 -5.61
N HIS A 28 -0.13 -12.95 -5.92
CA HIS A 28 -0.57 -13.16 -7.30
C HIS A 28 -1.07 -11.85 -7.96
N CYS A 29 -1.75 -10.98 -7.21
CA CYS A 29 -2.18 -9.68 -7.70
C CYS A 29 -0.98 -8.76 -7.96
N LEU A 30 -0.06 -8.67 -6.99
CA LEU A 30 1.12 -7.81 -7.07
C LEU A 30 2.06 -8.24 -8.20
N SER A 31 2.32 -9.54 -8.35
CA SER A 31 3.16 -10.06 -9.43
C SER A 31 2.58 -9.82 -10.83
N ARG A 32 1.25 -9.73 -10.95
CA ARG A 32 0.56 -9.48 -12.22
C ARG A 32 0.23 -8.02 -12.47
N LEU A 33 0.61 -7.12 -11.57
CA LEU A 33 0.34 -5.68 -11.67
C LEU A 33 0.88 -5.09 -12.98
N TRP A 34 2.03 -5.60 -13.41
CA TRP A 34 2.59 -5.35 -14.73
C TRP A 34 2.49 -6.61 -15.58
N THR A 35 1.83 -6.54 -16.72
CA THR A 35 1.74 -7.65 -17.67
C THR A 35 2.20 -7.14 -19.03
N ARG A 36 3.33 -7.67 -19.52
CA ARG A 36 3.94 -7.25 -20.82
C ARG A 36 4.22 -5.74 -20.92
N GLY A 37 4.66 -5.13 -19.82
CA GLY A 37 4.96 -3.70 -19.74
C GLY A 37 3.75 -2.80 -19.49
N GLU A 38 2.53 -3.34 -19.52
CA GLU A 38 1.29 -2.60 -19.33
C GLU A 38 0.70 -2.84 -17.92
N PRO A 39 0.08 -1.82 -17.29
CA PRO A 39 -0.68 -1.99 -16.07
C PRO A 39 -1.88 -2.93 -16.24
N ASN A 40 -1.98 -3.92 -15.36
CA ASN A 40 -3.10 -4.84 -15.33
C ASN A 40 -4.26 -4.27 -14.50
N ILE A 41 -5.27 -3.73 -15.19
CA ILE A 41 -6.44 -3.11 -14.55
C ILE A 41 -7.22 -4.08 -13.64
N ASN A 42 -7.26 -5.38 -13.94
CA ASN A 42 -7.98 -6.35 -13.12
C ASN A 42 -7.25 -6.61 -11.80
N ALA A 43 -5.91 -6.68 -11.84
CA ALA A 43 -5.10 -6.74 -10.63
C ALA A 43 -5.29 -5.48 -9.77
N LEU A 44 -5.30 -4.30 -10.40
CA LEU A 44 -5.57 -3.02 -9.71
C LEU A 44 -6.95 -2.98 -9.07
N ARG A 45 -8.01 -3.43 -9.77
CA ARG A 45 -9.37 -3.49 -9.22
C ARG A 45 -9.42 -4.36 -7.97
N LEU A 46 -8.76 -5.52 -7.99
CA LEU A 46 -8.70 -6.39 -6.83
C LEU A 46 -7.90 -5.77 -5.69
N LEU A 47 -6.76 -5.14 -5.98
CA LEU A 47 -5.96 -4.42 -4.98
C LEU A 47 -6.74 -3.28 -4.31
N VAL A 48 -7.52 -2.50 -5.06
CA VAL A 48 -8.45 -1.50 -4.51
C VAL A 48 -9.46 -2.16 -3.58
N ASN A 49 -10.10 -3.26 -4.00
CA ASN A 49 -11.10 -3.94 -3.19
C ASN A 49 -10.50 -4.47 -1.88
N LEU A 50 -9.29 -5.03 -1.94
CA LEU A 50 -8.58 -5.52 -0.76
C LEU A 50 -8.19 -4.35 0.17
N SER A 51 -7.71 -3.23 -0.37
CA SER A 51 -7.36 -2.06 0.44
C SER A 51 -8.55 -1.27 0.95
N CYS A 52 -9.77 -1.56 0.49
CA CYS A 52 -11.04 -1.10 1.08
C CYS A 52 -11.45 -1.91 2.32
N CYS A 53 -10.63 -2.84 2.81
CA CYS A 53 -10.74 -3.45 4.13
C CYS A 53 -9.45 -3.13 4.92
N PRO A 54 -9.51 -2.32 6.01
CA PRO A 54 -8.29 -1.91 6.72
C PRO A 54 -7.50 -3.09 7.28
N ASP A 55 -8.20 -4.14 7.72
CA ASP A 55 -7.60 -5.34 8.32
C ASP A 55 -6.81 -6.18 7.29
N MET A 56 -7.08 -6.01 5.99
CA MET A 56 -6.29 -6.63 4.91
C MET A 56 -4.99 -5.88 4.61
N VAL A 57 -4.93 -4.57 4.94
CA VAL A 57 -3.81 -3.71 4.57
C VAL A 57 -2.46 -4.14 5.17
N PRO A 58 -2.37 -4.60 6.44
CA PRO A 58 -1.13 -5.18 6.97
C PRO A 58 -0.57 -6.32 6.11
N TYR A 59 -1.43 -7.21 5.60
CA TYR A 59 -1.03 -8.32 4.73
C TYR A 59 -0.58 -7.83 3.35
N LEU A 60 -1.25 -6.81 2.79
CA LEU A 60 -0.83 -6.17 1.54
C LEU A 60 0.56 -5.55 1.69
N LEU A 61 0.78 -4.80 2.77
CA LEU A 61 2.01 -4.05 3.01
C LEU A 61 3.20 -4.96 3.35
N GLY A 62 2.96 -6.10 4.01
CA GLY A 62 3.97 -7.13 4.30
C GLY A 62 4.33 -8.00 3.09
N ALA A 63 3.54 -7.97 2.01
CA ALA A 63 3.83 -8.72 0.79
C ALA A 63 5.04 -8.16 0.04
N LYS A 64 5.61 -8.97 -0.85
CA LYS A 64 6.75 -8.58 -1.70
C LYS A 64 6.39 -7.35 -2.55
N GLY A 65 7.24 -6.34 -2.48
CA GLY A 65 7.11 -5.11 -3.24
C GLY A 65 7.22 -5.32 -4.75
N VAL A 66 6.64 -4.39 -5.51
CA VAL A 66 6.68 -4.37 -6.98
C VAL A 66 7.58 -3.23 -7.42
N SER A 67 8.61 -3.53 -8.20
CA SER A 67 9.50 -2.51 -8.74
C SER A 67 8.75 -1.57 -9.69
N GLY A 68 9.04 -0.27 -9.59
CA GLY A 68 8.39 0.74 -10.43
C GLY A 68 6.90 0.94 -10.12
N LEU A 69 6.43 0.58 -8.93
CA LEU A 69 5.03 0.72 -8.51
C LEU A 69 4.46 2.11 -8.83
N LEU A 70 5.22 3.16 -8.49
CA LEU A 70 4.75 4.53 -8.62
C LEU A 70 4.55 4.97 -10.08
N ARG A 71 5.20 4.30 -11.05
CA ARG A 71 4.98 4.53 -12.49
C ARG A 71 3.55 4.30 -12.95
N LEU A 72 2.73 3.61 -12.15
CA LEU A 72 1.29 3.52 -12.38
C LEU A 72 0.59 4.90 -12.37
N LEU A 73 1.19 5.90 -11.74
CA LEU A 73 0.69 7.27 -11.70
C LEU A 73 1.04 8.09 -12.96
N ASP A 74 1.97 7.61 -13.79
CA ASP A 74 2.38 8.27 -15.05
C ASP A 74 1.57 7.80 -16.27
N THR A 75 0.48 7.06 -16.06
CA THR A 75 -0.28 6.48 -17.16
C THR A 75 -1.26 7.47 -17.76
N ASP A 76 -1.31 7.55 -19.10
CA ASP A 76 -2.33 8.32 -19.83
C ASP A 76 -3.73 7.68 -19.76
N ARG A 77 -3.81 6.42 -19.26
CA ARG A 77 -5.06 5.68 -19.15
C ARG A 77 -5.78 6.09 -17.87
N GLU A 78 -6.71 7.03 -17.99
CA GLU A 78 -7.44 7.60 -16.86
C GLU A 78 -8.08 6.52 -15.94
N GLU A 79 -8.64 5.45 -16.50
CA GLU A 79 -9.19 4.35 -15.71
C GLU A 79 -8.13 3.64 -14.84
N VAL A 80 -6.91 3.48 -15.35
CA VAL A 80 -5.80 2.87 -14.61
C VAL A 80 -5.34 3.84 -13.52
N LEU A 81 -5.15 5.10 -13.87
CA LEU A 81 -4.73 6.17 -12.96
C LEU A 81 -5.69 6.29 -11.77
N LEU A 82 -7.00 6.36 -12.03
CA LEU A 82 -8.04 6.42 -11.00
C LEU A 82 -7.98 5.24 -10.03
N ARG A 83 -7.70 4.04 -10.53
CA ARG A 83 -7.58 2.84 -9.69
C ARG A 83 -6.29 2.83 -8.90
N ALA A 84 -5.17 3.22 -9.51
CA ALA A 84 -3.87 3.31 -8.84
C ALA A 84 -3.90 4.33 -7.68
N ILE A 85 -4.38 5.55 -7.93
CA ILE A 85 -4.46 6.59 -6.90
C ILE A 85 -5.47 6.23 -5.81
N THR A 86 -6.61 5.60 -6.17
CA THR A 86 -7.58 5.12 -5.18
C THR A 86 -6.96 4.04 -4.29
N TRP A 87 -6.22 3.10 -4.87
CA TRP A 87 -5.56 2.03 -4.11
C TRP A 87 -4.54 2.58 -3.12
N LEU A 88 -3.68 3.50 -3.56
CA LEU A 88 -2.69 4.18 -2.70
C LEU A 88 -3.35 5.00 -1.60
N LEU A 89 -4.44 5.70 -1.92
CA LEU A 89 -5.23 6.46 -0.95
C LEU A 89 -5.83 5.55 0.12
N CYS A 90 -6.53 4.48 -0.28
CA CYS A 90 -7.13 3.53 0.66
C CYS A 90 -6.07 2.86 1.54
N THR A 91 -4.95 2.43 0.94
CA THR A 91 -3.82 1.84 1.66
C THR A 91 -3.25 2.82 2.69
N SER A 92 -2.93 4.05 2.28
CA SER A 92 -2.36 5.07 3.17
C SER A 92 -3.31 5.50 4.27
N SER A 93 -4.62 5.50 3.99
CA SER A 93 -5.63 5.81 4.99
C SER A 93 -5.71 4.76 6.08
N ALA A 94 -5.54 3.48 5.74
CA ALA A 94 -5.44 2.42 6.73
C ALA A 94 -4.12 2.51 7.51
N VAL A 95 -3.00 2.86 6.86
CA VAL A 95 -1.73 3.10 7.56
C VAL A 95 -1.88 4.20 8.61
N ASP A 96 -2.49 5.33 8.25
CA ASP A 96 -2.77 6.43 9.17
C ASP A 96 -3.72 6.01 10.30
N ALA A 97 -4.89 5.46 9.95
CA ALA A 97 -5.93 5.12 10.92
C ALA A 97 -5.54 4.01 11.91
N LEU A 98 -4.76 3.03 11.48
CA LEU A 98 -4.30 1.91 12.32
C LEU A 98 -2.89 2.14 12.91
N HIS A 99 -2.27 3.28 12.58
CA HIS A 99 -0.89 3.60 12.93
C HIS A 99 0.06 2.43 12.59
N LEU A 100 -0.01 1.95 11.34
CA LEU A 100 0.82 0.85 10.88
C LEU A 100 2.26 1.32 10.73
N THR A 101 3.17 0.56 11.33
CA THR A 101 4.63 0.72 11.17
C THR A 101 5.21 -0.58 10.62
N TYR A 102 6.44 -0.54 10.12
CA TYR A 102 7.13 -1.76 9.67
C TYR A 102 7.14 -2.85 10.75
N ASP A 103 7.42 -2.49 12.01
CA ASP A 103 7.46 -3.45 13.13
C ASP A 103 6.13 -4.17 13.35
N ARG A 104 5.00 -3.47 13.11
CA ARG A 104 3.66 -4.05 13.24
C ARG A 104 3.28 -4.95 12.08
N ILE A 105 3.81 -4.70 10.88
CA ILE A 105 3.53 -5.53 9.70
C ILE A 105 4.55 -6.67 9.53
N ALA A 106 5.70 -6.64 10.20
CA ALA A 106 6.76 -7.62 10.03
C ALA A 106 6.31 -9.07 10.32
N CYS A 107 5.28 -9.26 11.17
CA CYS A 107 4.65 -10.56 11.41
C CYS A 107 3.85 -11.10 10.20
N HIS A 108 3.48 -10.22 9.27
CA HIS A 108 2.74 -10.53 8.04
C HIS A 108 3.66 -10.66 6.82
N ASN A 109 4.99 -10.56 6.98
CA ASN A 109 5.95 -10.87 5.94
C ASN A 109 5.78 -12.35 5.55
N GLN A 110 5.01 -12.61 4.48
CA GLN A 110 4.73 -13.97 4.07
C GLN A 110 6.00 -14.65 3.52
N PRO A 111 6.37 -15.86 3.99
CA PRO A 111 7.35 -16.68 3.30
C PRO A 111 6.78 -17.05 1.92
N PHE A 112 7.60 -16.94 0.88
CA PHE A 112 7.19 -17.07 -0.51
C PHE A 112 6.89 -18.51 -0.95
N ASP A 113 7.04 -19.50 -0.08
CA ASP A 113 6.79 -20.90 -0.42
C ASP A 113 5.86 -21.56 0.61
N ALA A 114 4.72 -22.05 0.11
CA ALA A 114 3.77 -22.84 0.85
C ALA A 114 4.40 -24.18 1.27
N LEU A 115 4.90 -24.27 2.50
CA LEU A 115 5.18 -25.54 3.19
C LEU A 115 4.50 -25.53 4.56
N PRO A 116 4.02 -26.67 5.08
CA PRO A 116 3.16 -26.73 6.25
C PRO A 116 3.95 -26.38 7.52
N LEU A 117 3.37 -25.49 8.32
CA LEU A 117 3.47 -25.31 9.78
C LEU A 117 4.61 -26.05 10.52
N SER A 118 5.85 -25.88 10.10
CA SER A 118 7.06 -26.06 10.90
C SER A 118 8.21 -25.50 10.08
N LEU A 119 8.95 -24.54 10.63
CA LEU A 119 10.01 -23.78 9.95
C LEU A 119 9.48 -22.65 9.04
N SER A 120 8.72 -21.69 9.60
CA SER A 120 8.60 -20.40 8.95
C SER A 120 9.99 -19.77 8.88
N THR A 121 10.59 -19.75 7.70
CA THR A 121 11.61 -18.76 7.37
C THR A 121 10.91 -17.39 7.37
N GLN A 122 10.67 -16.86 8.58
CA GLN A 122 10.75 -15.44 8.80
C GLN A 122 12.05 -15.01 8.12
N ASP A 123 12.00 -14.04 7.21
CA ASP A 123 13.20 -13.41 6.68
C ASP A 123 14.16 -13.18 7.86
N PRO A 124 15.31 -13.89 7.93
CA PRO A 124 16.16 -13.89 9.11
C PRO A 124 16.71 -12.49 9.42
N PHE A 125 16.54 -11.53 8.50
CA PHE A 125 17.01 -10.16 8.63
C PHE A 125 15.89 -9.13 8.82
N ARG A 126 14.60 -9.51 8.79
CA ARG A 126 13.46 -8.57 8.81
C ARG A 126 13.74 -7.36 7.89
N ASN A 127 14.15 -7.63 6.64
CA ASN A 127 14.58 -6.55 5.76
C ASN A 127 13.37 -5.84 5.16
N PRO A 128 13.06 -4.59 5.56
CA PRO A 128 11.92 -3.87 5.02
C PRO A 128 12.03 -3.63 3.51
N ALA A 129 13.24 -3.61 2.96
CA ALA A 129 13.52 -3.20 1.58
C ALA A 129 12.75 -4.01 0.51
N HIS A 130 12.35 -5.23 0.83
CA HIS A 130 11.62 -6.11 -0.10
C HIS A 130 10.10 -6.06 0.05
N THR A 131 9.59 -5.29 1.01
CA THR A 131 8.15 -5.19 1.27
C THR A 131 7.48 -4.12 0.43
N LEU A 132 6.18 -4.29 0.20
CA LEU A 132 5.35 -3.25 -0.40
C LEU A 132 5.34 -1.99 0.46
N TYR A 133 5.37 -2.13 1.79
CA TYR A 133 5.49 -1.00 2.71
C TYR A 133 6.68 -0.12 2.39
N TYR A 134 7.89 -0.70 2.24
CA TYR A 134 9.07 0.07 1.87
C TYR A 134 8.99 0.61 0.44
N SER A 135 8.34 -0.12 -0.47
CA SER A 135 8.16 0.34 -1.86
C SER A 135 7.25 1.57 -1.99
N ILE A 136 6.40 1.84 -0.98
CA ILE A 136 5.51 3.00 -0.94
C ILE A 136 6.07 4.08 0.00
N TYR A 137 6.44 3.70 1.22
CA TYR A 137 6.79 4.63 2.30
C TYR A 137 8.28 4.72 2.58
N GLY A 138 9.13 3.93 1.92
CA GLY A 138 10.58 4.07 2.01
C GLY A 138 11.03 5.48 1.60
N PRO A 139 12.16 6.01 2.11
CA PRO A 139 12.48 7.43 2.01
C PRO A 139 12.36 8.01 0.59
N LYS A 140 12.99 7.37 -0.40
CA LYS A 140 12.95 7.79 -1.80
C LYS A 140 11.56 7.63 -2.43
N SER A 141 10.91 6.49 -2.18
CA SER A 141 9.59 6.20 -2.76
C SER A 141 8.50 7.10 -2.20
N ARG A 142 8.61 7.49 -0.92
CA ARG A 142 7.67 8.44 -0.31
C ARG A 142 7.81 9.83 -0.92
N GLU A 143 9.02 10.34 -1.06
CA GLU A 143 9.28 11.63 -1.73
C GLU A 143 8.73 11.61 -3.16
N GLU A 144 8.99 10.52 -3.90
CA GLU A 144 8.47 10.32 -5.25
C GLU A 144 6.92 10.27 -5.29
N LEU A 145 6.29 9.60 -4.32
CA LEU A 145 4.84 9.53 -4.20
C LEU A 145 4.23 10.90 -3.91
N GLU A 146 4.81 11.66 -2.99
CA GLU A 146 4.37 13.01 -2.63
C GLU A 146 4.51 13.95 -3.85
N GLN A 147 5.62 13.87 -4.58
CA GLN A 147 5.83 14.66 -5.79
C GLN A 147 4.77 14.34 -6.86
N ARG A 148 4.58 13.06 -7.20
CA ARG A 148 3.61 12.63 -8.22
C ARG A 148 2.18 12.98 -7.82
N ALA A 149 1.82 12.77 -6.54
CA ALA A 149 0.51 13.16 -6.04
C ALA A 149 0.30 14.68 -6.13
N ASN A 150 1.33 15.49 -5.87
CA ASN A 150 1.26 16.93 -6.03
C ASN A 150 1.05 17.34 -7.50
N GLU A 151 1.74 16.72 -8.44
CA GLU A 151 1.53 16.96 -9.88
C GLU A 151 0.07 16.63 -10.30
N LEU A 152 -0.48 15.52 -9.79
CA LEU A 152 -1.86 15.10 -10.05
C LEU A 152 -2.93 16.04 -9.48
N THR A 153 -2.60 16.98 -8.59
CA THR A 153 -3.55 18.01 -8.14
C THR A 153 -3.93 19.01 -9.23
N ASN A 154 -3.16 19.06 -10.32
CA ASN A 154 -3.45 19.90 -11.49
C ASN A 154 -4.05 19.10 -12.67
N HIS A 155 -4.46 17.85 -12.43
CA HIS A 155 -5.02 16.99 -13.47
C HIS A 155 -6.40 17.49 -13.95
N ALA A 156 -6.74 17.23 -15.22
CA ALA A 156 -8.01 17.66 -15.81
C ALA A 156 -9.24 17.00 -15.15
N ASN A 157 -9.09 15.74 -14.73
CA ASN A 157 -10.16 15.00 -14.07
C ASN A 157 -10.26 15.38 -12.56
N PRO A 158 -11.41 15.90 -12.10
CA PRO A 158 -11.59 16.34 -10.71
C PRO A 158 -11.54 15.20 -9.69
N ASP A 159 -11.91 13.97 -10.06
CA ASP A 159 -11.80 12.81 -9.17
C ASP A 159 -10.35 12.44 -8.88
N VAL A 160 -9.47 12.57 -9.88
CA VAL A 160 -8.02 12.40 -9.70
C VAL A 160 -7.49 13.47 -8.75
N VAL A 161 -7.84 14.73 -9.00
CA VAL A 161 -7.43 15.88 -8.17
C VAL A 161 -7.87 15.70 -6.71
N ASN A 162 -9.14 15.37 -6.48
CA ASN A 162 -9.68 15.15 -5.13
C ASN A 162 -8.95 14.02 -4.38
N LYS A 163 -8.66 12.91 -5.07
CA LYS A 163 -7.94 11.78 -4.47
C LYS A 163 -6.48 12.13 -4.19
N ALA A 164 -5.84 12.87 -5.10
CA ALA A 164 -4.46 13.31 -4.96
C ALA A 164 -4.27 14.26 -3.77
N MET A 165 -5.13 15.28 -3.66
CA MET A 165 -5.14 16.20 -2.52
C MET A 165 -5.34 15.43 -1.20
N ARG A 166 -6.31 14.51 -1.17
CA ARG A 166 -6.57 13.71 0.03
C ARG A 166 -5.41 12.79 0.39
N LEU A 167 -4.74 12.22 -0.61
CA LEU A 167 -3.56 11.38 -0.38
C LEU A 167 -2.43 12.21 0.25
N LEU A 168 -2.17 13.42 -0.25
CA LEU A 168 -1.16 14.32 0.32
C LEU A 168 -1.47 14.71 1.77
N GLU A 169 -2.73 14.98 2.10
CA GLU A 169 -3.15 15.24 3.49
C GLU A 169 -2.83 14.07 4.41
N ILE A 170 -3.10 12.84 3.96
CA ILE A 170 -2.90 11.63 4.75
C ILE A 170 -1.41 11.32 4.89
N LEU A 171 -0.63 11.50 3.83
CA LEU A 171 0.82 11.28 3.87
C LEU A 171 1.49 12.19 4.91
N LYS A 172 1.02 13.42 5.11
CA LYS A 172 1.51 14.32 6.19
C LYS A 172 1.33 13.74 7.59
N ASN A 173 0.29 12.94 7.82
CA ASN A 173 0.02 12.31 9.12
C ASN A 173 0.85 11.04 9.35
N ILE A 174 1.24 10.35 8.28
CA ILE A 174 2.04 9.13 8.38
C ILE A 174 3.48 9.52 8.73
N PRO A 175 4.08 8.96 9.79
CA PRO A 175 5.46 9.27 10.17
C PRO A 175 6.45 8.82 9.08
N PRO A 176 7.57 9.53 8.90
CA PRO A 176 8.61 9.13 7.94
C PRO A 176 9.17 7.75 8.29
N PHE A 177 9.63 7.03 7.27
CA PHE A 177 10.26 5.74 7.48
C PHE A 177 11.51 5.91 8.37
N PRO A 178 11.64 5.16 9.47
CA PRO A 178 12.79 5.30 10.35
C PRO A 178 14.07 4.96 9.59
N THR A 179 14.92 5.97 9.37
CA THR A 179 16.26 5.76 8.83
C THR A 179 17.10 5.05 9.87
N LEU A 180 17.72 3.93 9.51
CA LEU A 180 18.59 3.10 10.37
C LEU A 180 19.65 3.90 11.15
N GLY A 181 20.00 5.12 10.70
CA GLY A 181 20.90 6.04 11.41
C GLY A 181 20.39 6.59 12.74
N SER A 182 19.08 6.57 13.03
CA SER A 182 18.54 7.08 14.29
C SER A 182 18.63 6.08 15.46
N GLN A 183 18.90 4.80 15.18
CA GLN A 183 19.07 3.75 16.20
C GLN A 183 20.52 3.61 16.67
N LEU A 184 21.50 4.16 15.94
CA LEU A 184 22.92 4.14 16.32
C LEU A 184 23.27 5.15 17.42
N ASN A 185 22.42 6.14 17.69
CA ASN A 185 22.62 7.12 18.77
C ASN A 185 22.01 6.70 20.11
N ARG A 186 21.62 5.43 20.27
CA ARG A 186 21.03 4.88 21.51
C ARG A 186 21.78 3.67 22.08
N LEU A 187 23.03 3.46 21.67
CA LEU A 187 23.93 2.47 22.26
C LEU A 187 25.08 3.18 23.00
#